data_AF-A0A949VN16-F1
#
_entry.id   AF-A0A949VN16-F1
#
_cell.length_a   1.000
_cell.length_b   1.000
_cell.length_c   1.000
_cell.angle_alpha   90.00
_cell.angle_beta   90.00
_cell.angle_gamma   90.00
#
_symmetry.space_group_name_H-M   'P 1'
#
loop_
_entity.id
_entity.type
_entity.pdbx_description
1 polymer ?
#
loop_
_entity_poly.entity_id
_entity_poly.type
_entity_poly.pdbx_seq_one_letter_code
_entity_poly.pdbx_strand_id
1 'polypeptide(L)'
;MLWLSLVLAGLIAPVLPAENPDMPAQAARGKGFFLDAANKVHCSSCHEMEKQGTAVGPDLTKVGRLSPRAVLISMLSTRTVYVKEVELKTKDKFPAMIASESGNEVKLYDLSRTPPAPMTLEKTAIYAVRDNGVWKHPPESAGLSAEKLADIISYVRWVAFGDTKGVSPDELKQ
;
A
#
# COMPACT_ATOMS: atom_id res chain seq x y z
N MET A 1 37.88 24.41 -45.45
CA MET A 1 37.38 23.59 -44.32
C MET A 1 36.14 24.27 -43.74
N LEU A 2 34.93 23.78 -44.04
CA LEU A 2 33.74 24.10 -43.26
C LEU A 2 33.37 22.86 -42.44
N TRP A 3 33.37 22.99 -41.11
CA TRP A 3 32.84 21.97 -40.20
C TRP A 3 31.37 22.28 -39.92
N LEU A 4 30.49 21.41 -40.42
CA LEU A 4 29.09 21.36 -40.01
C LEU A 4 28.99 20.49 -38.75
N SER A 5 28.82 21.09 -37.59
CA SER A 5 28.44 20.36 -36.38
C SER A 5 26.93 20.13 -36.39
N LEU A 6 26.51 18.92 -36.77
CA LEU A 6 25.14 18.46 -36.61
C LEU A 6 24.92 18.11 -35.13
N VAL A 7 24.21 18.95 -34.38
CA VAL A 7 23.75 18.62 -33.03
C VAL A 7 22.45 17.84 -33.18
N LEU A 8 22.52 16.53 -32.98
CA LEU A 8 21.36 15.65 -32.95
C LEU A 8 20.69 15.80 -31.56
N ALA A 9 19.62 16.60 -31.49
CA ALA A 9 18.76 16.66 -30.32
C ALA A 9 17.91 15.38 -30.25
N GLY A 10 18.31 14.42 -29.41
CA GLY A 10 17.54 13.21 -29.15
C GLY A 10 16.28 13.52 -28.34
N LEU A 11 15.12 13.34 -28.95
CA LEU A 11 13.82 13.28 -28.26
C LEU A 11 13.77 12.03 -27.39
N ILE A 12 13.92 12.19 -26.07
CA ILE A 12 13.65 11.11 -25.11
C ILE A 12 12.14 11.08 -24.88
N ALA A 13 11.45 10.15 -25.52
CA ALA A 13 10.06 9.85 -25.20
C ALA A 13 10.01 9.15 -23.81
N PRO A 14 9.08 9.53 -22.91
CA PRO A 14 8.90 8.82 -21.66
C PRO A 14 8.41 7.39 -21.95
N VAL A 15 9.18 6.40 -21.48
CA VAL A 15 8.77 4.99 -21.50
C VAL A 15 7.65 4.82 -20.48
N LEU A 16 6.41 4.72 -20.94
CA LEU A 16 5.30 4.27 -20.09
C LEU A 16 5.59 2.81 -19.68
N PRO A 17 5.38 2.43 -18.40
CA PRO A 17 5.46 1.03 -18.00
C PRO A 17 4.59 0.18 -18.92
N ALA A 18 5.15 -0.90 -19.46
CA ALA A 18 4.41 -1.83 -20.31
C ALA A 18 3.19 -2.36 -19.55
N GLU A 19 1.98 -2.03 -20.04
CA GLU A 19 0.76 -2.66 -19.55
C GLU A 19 0.82 -4.15 -19.87
N ASN A 20 0.55 -4.99 -18.88
CA ASN A 20 0.47 -6.42 -19.11
C ASN A 20 -0.78 -6.67 -20.00
N PRO A 21 -0.63 -7.19 -21.23
CA PRO A 21 -1.75 -7.36 -22.16
C PRO A 21 -2.83 -8.31 -21.64
N ASP A 22 -2.50 -9.16 -20.66
CA ASP A 22 -3.43 -10.09 -20.03
C ASP A 22 -4.17 -9.48 -18.83
N MET A 23 -3.89 -8.21 -18.46
CA MET A 23 -4.57 -7.53 -17.38
C MET A 23 -5.96 -7.04 -17.83
N PRO A 24 -7.05 -7.45 -17.16
CA PRO A 24 -8.37 -6.92 -17.45
C PRO A 24 -8.43 -5.39 -17.24
N ALA A 25 -9.22 -4.70 -18.04
CA ALA A 25 -9.38 -3.24 -17.96
C ALA A 25 -9.79 -2.76 -16.55
N GLN A 26 -10.57 -3.55 -15.81
CA GLN A 26 -10.93 -3.24 -14.43
C GLN A 26 -9.72 -3.27 -13.49
N ALA A 27 -8.89 -4.32 -13.59
CA ALA A 27 -7.65 -4.44 -12.83
C ALA A 27 -6.65 -3.34 -13.21
N ALA A 28 -6.61 -2.92 -14.48
CA ALA A 28 -5.75 -1.82 -14.93
C ALA A 28 -6.13 -0.48 -14.26
N ARG A 29 -7.43 -0.16 -14.20
CA ARG A 29 -7.90 1.01 -13.43
C ARG A 29 -7.57 0.88 -11.94
N GLY A 30 -7.77 -0.31 -11.38
CA GLY A 30 -7.41 -0.62 -9.99
C GLY A 30 -5.95 -0.41 -9.67
N LYS A 31 -5.05 -0.84 -10.56
CA LYS A 31 -3.61 -0.59 -10.48
C LYS A 31 -3.30 0.90 -10.46
N GLY A 32 -3.96 1.66 -11.33
CA GLY A 32 -3.88 3.12 -11.35
C GLY A 32 -4.18 3.71 -9.97
N PHE A 33 -5.31 3.36 -9.37
CA PHE A 33 -5.68 3.84 -8.03
C PHE A 33 -4.76 3.34 -6.91
N PHE A 34 -4.28 2.10 -7.02
CA PHE A 34 -3.38 1.49 -6.04
C PHE A 34 -2.04 2.24 -5.96
N LEU A 35 -1.52 2.64 -7.12
CA LEU A 35 -0.21 3.28 -7.28
C LEU A 35 -0.25 4.82 -7.29
N ASP A 36 -1.42 5.44 -7.31
CA ASP A 36 -1.59 6.88 -7.52
C ASP A 36 -1.02 7.72 -6.36
N ALA A 37 0.27 8.06 -6.45
CA ALA A 37 0.97 8.88 -5.47
C ALA A 37 0.37 10.29 -5.30
N ALA A 38 -0.46 10.78 -6.23
CA ALA A 38 -1.16 12.06 -6.09
C ALA A 38 -2.35 11.97 -5.12
N ASN A 39 -2.86 10.76 -4.85
CA ASN A 39 -3.83 10.55 -3.79
C ASN A 39 -3.12 10.51 -2.43
N LYS A 40 -3.65 11.27 -1.47
CA LYS A 40 -3.20 11.25 -0.06
C LYS A 40 -3.25 9.85 0.56
N VAL A 41 -4.16 9.01 0.06
CA VAL A 41 -4.30 7.61 0.45
C VAL A 41 -4.12 6.77 -0.80
N HIS A 42 -2.89 6.33 -1.08
CA HIS A 42 -2.59 5.34 -2.10
C HIS A 42 -2.05 4.08 -1.45
N CYS A 43 -2.57 2.94 -1.88
CA CYS A 43 -2.31 1.65 -1.24
C CYS A 43 -0.81 1.29 -1.28
N SER A 44 -0.12 1.73 -2.34
CA SER A 44 1.32 1.47 -2.53
C SER A 44 2.24 2.18 -1.56
N SER A 45 1.73 3.14 -0.75
CA SER A 45 2.51 3.76 0.33
C SER A 45 2.88 2.76 1.41
N CYS A 46 2.08 1.71 1.55
CA CYS A 46 2.25 0.69 2.59
C CYS A 46 2.29 -0.72 2.05
N HIS A 47 1.70 -1.02 0.89
CA HIS A 47 1.65 -2.36 0.33
C HIS A 47 2.43 -2.46 -0.97
N GLU A 48 3.28 -3.48 -1.09
CA GLU A 48 3.97 -3.80 -2.33
C GLU A 48 3.15 -4.81 -3.14
N MET A 49 2.96 -4.53 -4.43
CA MET A 49 2.33 -5.43 -5.40
C MET A 49 3.11 -5.34 -6.71
N GLU A 50 3.40 -6.48 -7.34
CA GLU A 50 4.21 -6.52 -8.57
C GLU A 50 5.56 -5.78 -8.44
N LYS A 51 6.21 -5.83 -7.27
CA LYS A 51 7.45 -5.09 -6.94
C LYS A 51 7.31 -3.56 -7.00
N GLN A 52 6.08 -3.05 -6.89
CA GLN A 52 5.79 -1.62 -6.85
C GLN A 52 5.12 -1.25 -5.52
N GLY A 53 5.57 -0.16 -4.91
CA GLY A 53 5.15 0.25 -3.57
C GLY A 53 6.21 -0.04 -2.51
N THR A 54 5.78 -0.10 -1.25
CA THR A 54 6.66 -0.41 -0.12
C THR A 54 6.11 -1.59 0.66
N ALA A 55 6.95 -2.53 1.09
CA ALA A 55 6.55 -3.69 1.88
C ALA A 55 6.48 -3.39 3.39
N VAL A 56 5.70 -2.37 3.79
CA VAL A 56 5.43 -2.07 5.21
C VAL A 56 4.30 -2.95 5.74
N GLY A 57 3.18 -2.93 5.02
CA GLY A 57 1.96 -3.69 5.25
C GLY A 57 2.08 -5.15 4.81
N PRO A 58 1.15 -6.00 5.25
CA PRO A 58 1.14 -7.40 4.85
C PRO A 58 1.09 -7.59 3.33
N ASP A 59 1.70 -8.68 2.87
CA ASP A 59 1.55 -9.17 1.49
C ASP A 59 0.06 -9.47 1.20
N LEU A 60 -0.47 -8.76 0.19
CA LEU A 60 -1.88 -8.82 -0.18
C LEU A 60 -2.23 -10.03 -1.05
N THR A 61 -1.25 -10.79 -1.55
CA THR A 61 -1.51 -11.97 -2.42
C THR A 61 -2.36 -13.03 -1.73
N LYS A 62 -2.25 -13.16 -0.40
CA LYS A 62 -3.10 -14.08 0.40
C LYS A 62 -4.53 -13.55 0.52
N VAL A 63 -4.70 -12.26 0.82
CA VAL A 63 -6.00 -11.62 0.96
C VAL A 63 -6.73 -11.59 -0.38
N GLY A 64 -6.03 -11.34 -1.48
CA GLY A 64 -6.59 -11.31 -2.83
C GLY A 64 -7.28 -12.62 -3.23
N ARG A 65 -6.94 -13.76 -2.62
CA ARG A 65 -7.58 -15.06 -2.90
C ARG A 65 -8.95 -15.24 -2.22
N LEU A 66 -9.34 -14.36 -1.30
CA LEU A 66 -10.65 -14.39 -0.65
C LEU A 66 -11.77 -13.94 -1.61
N SER A 67 -13.05 -13.98 -1.23
CA SER A 67 -14.11 -13.36 -2.06
C SER A 67 -13.97 -11.82 -2.09
N PRO A 68 -14.47 -11.11 -3.13
CA PRO A 68 -14.38 -9.65 -3.17
C PRO A 68 -14.94 -8.97 -1.91
N ARG A 69 -16.07 -9.45 -1.39
CA ARG A 69 -16.63 -8.96 -0.12
C ARG A 69 -15.70 -9.19 1.07
N ALA A 70 -15.01 -10.32 1.14
CA ALA A 70 -14.05 -10.62 2.21
C ALA A 70 -12.77 -9.77 2.10
N VAL A 71 -12.32 -9.47 0.88
CA VAL A 71 -11.24 -8.49 0.64
C VAL A 71 -11.67 -7.12 1.15
N LEU A 72 -12.88 -6.67 0.81
CA LEU A 72 -13.43 -5.40 1.28
C LEU A 72 -13.49 -5.32 2.82
N ILE A 73 -13.96 -6.37 3.49
CA ILE A 73 -13.99 -6.41 4.98
C ILE A 73 -12.57 -6.25 5.54
N SER A 74 -11.57 -6.88 4.92
CA SER A 74 -10.17 -6.74 5.33
C SER A 74 -9.65 -5.33 5.11
N MET A 75 -10.01 -4.70 3.99
CA MET A 75 -9.64 -3.31 3.67
C MET A 75 -10.28 -2.29 4.60
N LEU A 76 -11.50 -2.52 5.05
CA LEU A 76 -12.25 -1.59 5.90
C LEU A 76 -12.17 -1.94 7.40
N SER A 77 -11.30 -2.88 7.78
CA SER A 77 -11.18 -3.28 9.18
C SER A 77 -10.69 -2.11 10.02
N THR A 78 -11.48 -1.76 11.04
CA THR A 78 -11.13 -0.72 12.03
C THR A 78 -10.14 -1.21 13.07
N ARG A 79 -9.88 -2.52 13.12
CA ARG A 79 -8.80 -3.12 13.92
C ARG A 79 -7.78 -3.81 13.02
N THR A 80 -6.52 -3.49 13.25
CA THR A 80 -5.42 -4.06 12.49
C THR A 80 -4.56 -4.92 13.39
N VAL A 81 -4.42 -6.19 13.03
CA VAL A 81 -3.72 -7.20 13.83
C VAL A 81 -2.23 -6.87 14.05
N TYR A 82 -1.62 -6.15 13.10
CA TYR A 82 -0.18 -5.92 13.06
C TYR A 82 0.26 -4.56 13.60
N VAL A 83 -0.62 -3.56 13.63
CA VAL A 83 -0.28 -2.23 14.14
C VAL A 83 -0.29 -2.25 15.66
N LYS A 84 0.75 -1.66 16.26
CA LYS A 84 0.91 -1.50 17.70
C LYS A 84 0.97 -0.03 18.06
N GLU A 85 0.57 0.31 19.28
CA GLU A 85 0.92 1.59 19.89
C GLU A 85 2.29 1.45 20.55
N VAL A 86 3.27 2.22 20.10
CA VAL A 86 4.58 2.32 20.73
C VAL A 86 4.59 3.56 21.63
N GLU A 87 4.90 3.37 22.91
CA GLU A 87 5.14 4.44 23.87
C GLU A 87 6.65 4.52 24.16
N LEU A 88 7.25 5.67 23.94
CA LEU A 88 8.65 5.95 24.29
C LEU A 88 8.78 6.34 25.77
N LYS A 89 10.00 6.23 26.32
CA LYS A 89 10.29 6.74 27.68
C LYS A 89 10.07 8.25 27.81
N THR A 90 10.15 9.00 26.72
CA THR A 90 9.78 10.44 26.63
C THR A 90 8.28 10.68 26.75
N LYS A 91 7.47 9.61 26.82
CA LYS A 91 5.99 9.60 26.85
C LYS A 91 5.30 9.89 25.52
N ASP A 92 6.07 10.05 24.44
CA ASP A 92 5.51 10.09 23.09
C ASP A 92 4.88 8.75 22.71
N LYS A 93 3.74 8.81 22.00
CA LYS A 93 3.00 7.64 21.54
C LYS A 93 2.69 7.76 20.06
N PHE A 94 2.87 6.66 19.33
CA PHE A 94 2.53 6.61 17.91
C PHE A 94 2.16 5.19 17.46
N PRO A 95 1.30 5.07 16.44
CA PRO A 95 1.01 3.79 15.81
C PRO A 95 2.21 3.33 14.98
N ALA A 96 2.59 2.06 15.10
CA ALA A 96 3.75 1.52 14.44
C ALA A 96 3.51 0.11 13.90
N MET A 97 4.22 -0.21 12.81
CA MET A 97 4.41 -1.57 12.31
C MET A 97 5.82 -2.02 12.67
N ILE A 98 5.95 -3.06 13.50
CA ILE A 98 7.26 -3.62 13.84
C ILE A 98 7.77 -4.45 12.66
N ALA A 99 8.91 -4.06 12.10
CA ALA A 99 9.52 -4.74 10.96
C ALA A 99 10.44 -5.88 11.42
N SER A 100 11.23 -5.65 12.47
CA SER A 100 12.10 -6.68 13.06
C SER A 100 12.61 -6.26 14.43
N GLU A 101 12.93 -7.23 15.27
CA GLU A 101 13.69 -7.01 16.50
C GLU A 101 14.97 -7.86 16.46
N SER A 102 16.11 -7.25 16.78
CA SER A 102 17.40 -7.96 16.83
C SER A 102 18.28 -7.36 17.92
N GLY A 103 18.74 -8.21 18.84
CA GLY A 103 19.50 -7.75 20.00
C GLY A 103 18.74 -6.66 20.78
N ASN A 104 19.37 -5.49 20.89
CA ASN A 104 18.82 -4.32 21.55
C ASN A 104 18.09 -3.35 20.59
N GLU A 105 18.04 -3.64 19.29
CA GLU A 105 17.37 -2.79 18.31
C GLU A 105 15.96 -3.31 17.94
N VAL A 106 15.05 -2.36 17.70
CA VAL A 106 13.73 -2.56 17.11
C VAL A 106 13.65 -1.68 15.87
N LYS A 107 13.47 -2.32 14.71
CA LYS A 107 13.17 -1.62 13.46
C LYS A 107 11.66 -1.61 13.26
N LEU A 108 11.12 -0.44 12.97
CA LEU A 108 9.68 -0.24 12.82
C LEU A 108 9.39 0.85 11.80
N TYR A 109 8.13 0.95 11.40
CA TYR A 109 7.61 2.06 10.64
C TYR A 109 6.61 2.85 11.49
N ASP A 110 6.83 4.14 11.62
CA ASP A 110 5.89 5.09 12.23
C ASP A 110 4.75 5.38 11.24
N LEU A 111 3.53 5.03 11.64
CA LEU A 111 2.29 5.16 10.86
C LEU A 111 1.50 6.42 11.18
N SER A 112 2.06 7.36 11.95
CA SER A 112 1.43 8.67 12.22
C SER A 112 1.38 9.57 10.97
N ARG A 113 2.10 9.19 9.91
CA ARG A 113 2.20 9.90 8.63
C ARG A 113 2.20 8.93 7.46
N THR A 114 1.84 9.46 6.29
CA THR A 114 1.84 8.73 5.02
C THR A 114 2.73 9.48 4.03
N PRO A 115 3.77 8.84 3.43
CA PRO A 115 4.16 7.43 3.62
C PRO A 115 4.74 7.16 5.03
N PRO A 116 4.69 5.90 5.51
CA PRO A 116 5.30 5.53 6.78
C PRO A 116 6.79 5.82 6.84
N ALA A 117 7.27 6.32 7.99
CA ALA A 117 8.68 6.63 8.17
C ALA A 117 9.41 5.47 8.86
N PRO A 118 10.50 4.93 8.29
CA PRO A 118 11.30 3.92 8.97
C PRO A 118 12.00 4.53 10.19
N MET A 119 12.06 3.76 11.27
CA MET A 119 12.77 4.09 12.50
C MET A 119 13.53 2.87 13.02
N THR A 120 14.68 3.14 13.63
CA THR A 120 15.40 2.17 14.46
C THR A 120 15.45 2.74 15.87
N LEU A 121 14.95 1.97 16.83
CA LEU A 121 14.93 2.34 18.24
C LEU A 121 15.70 1.30 19.05
N GLU A 122 16.42 1.76 20.07
CA GLU A 122 16.90 0.87 21.13
C GLU A 122 15.71 0.41 21.98
N LYS A 123 15.66 -0.87 22.38
CA LYS A 123 14.63 -1.40 23.28
C LYS A 123 14.58 -0.64 24.59
N THR A 124 15.73 -0.16 25.05
CA THR A 124 15.84 0.68 26.25
C THR A 124 15.19 2.07 26.10
N ALA A 125 14.91 2.54 24.88
CA ALA A 125 14.18 3.79 24.65
C ALA A 125 12.66 3.58 24.65
N ILE A 126 12.19 2.35 24.44
CA ILE A 126 10.78 1.98 24.43
C ILE A 126 10.31 1.75 25.86
N TYR A 127 9.22 2.44 26.25
CA TYR A 127 8.57 2.22 27.53
C TYR A 127 7.57 1.05 27.45
N ALA A 128 6.75 1.01 26.39
CA ALA A 128 5.79 -0.07 26.19
C ALA A 128 5.42 -0.22 24.70
N VAL A 129 5.06 -1.44 24.31
CA VAL A 129 4.38 -1.74 23.05
C VAL A 129 3.04 -2.37 23.41
N ARG A 130 1.94 -1.78 22.92
CA ARG A 130 0.57 -2.23 23.24
C ARG A 130 -0.23 -2.48 21.98
N ASP A 131 -1.38 -3.14 22.15
CA ASP A 131 -2.34 -3.25 21.07
C ASP A 131 -2.83 -1.85 20.65
N ASN A 132 -3.00 -1.63 19.35
CA ASN A 132 -3.55 -0.38 18.85
C ASN A 132 -5.09 -0.48 18.78
N GLY A 133 -5.76 0.37 19.56
CA GLY A 133 -7.22 0.50 19.51
C GLY A 133 -7.73 1.69 18.69
N VAL A 134 -6.84 2.55 18.18
CA VAL A 134 -7.21 3.88 17.66
C VAL A 134 -6.88 4.06 16.18
N TRP A 135 -5.70 3.61 15.73
CA TRP A 135 -5.31 3.70 14.33
C TRP A 135 -6.19 2.80 13.46
N LYS A 136 -6.60 3.34 12.30
CA LYS A 136 -7.44 2.67 11.32
C LYS A 136 -6.69 2.56 9.99
N HIS A 137 -6.96 1.48 9.25
CA HIS A 137 -6.40 1.31 7.92
C HIS A 137 -6.89 2.45 6.99
N PRO A 138 -6.00 3.21 6.31
CA PRO A 138 -6.37 4.44 5.61
C PRO A 138 -7.53 4.34 4.61
N PRO A 139 -7.72 3.23 3.86
CA PRO A 139 -8.92 3.06 3.02
C PRO A 139 -10.26 3.18 3.76
N GLU A 140 -10.33 2.82 5.05
CA GLU A 140 -11.54 3.01 5.86
C GLU A 140 -11.88 4.49 6.03
N SER A 141 -10.87 5.34 6.23
CA SER A 141 -11.06 6.77 6.43
C SER A 141 -11.06 7.57 5.11
N ALA A 142 -10.66 6.96 4.00
CA ALA A 142 -10.59 7.61 2.69
C ALA A 142 -11.95 7.75 1.96
N GLY A 143 -12.99 7.01 2.39
CA GLY A 143 -14.34 7.13 1.83
C GLY A 143 -14.42 6.75 0.34
N LEU A 144 -13.71 5.70 -0.08
CA LEU A 144 -13.70 5.25 -1.49
C LEU A 144 -15.08 4.76 -1.94
N SER A 145 -15.49 5.09 -3.17
CA SER A 145 -16.73 4.60 -3.75
C SER A 145 -16.68 3.08 -4.03
N ALA A 146 -17.85 2.45 -4.16
CA ALA A 146 -17.95 1.03 -4.47
C ALA A 146 -17.27 0.67 -5.80
N GLU A 147 -17.31 1.56 -6.80
CA GLU A 147 -16.66 1.38 -8.10
C GLU A 147 -15.13 1.40 -7.95
N LYS A 148 -14.60 2.38 -7.21
CA LYS A 148 -13.15 2.47 -6.96
C LYS A 148 -12.65 1.28 -6.14
N LEU A 149 -13.43 0.83 -5.16
CA LEU A 149 -13.15 -0.40 -4.40
C LEU A 149 -13.19 -1.63 -5.30
N ALA A 150 -14.15 -1.74 -6.22
CA ALA A 150 -14.24 -2.85 -7.16
C ALA A 150 -13.03 -2.92 -8.08
N ASP A 151 -12.60 -1.77 -8.61
CA ASP A 151 -11.40 -1.66 -9.44
C ASP A 151 -10.15 -2.09 -8.65
N ILE A 152 -9.93 -1.55 -7.44
CA ILE A 152 -8.78 -1.91 -6.58
C ILE A 152 -8.79 -3.40 -6.23
N ILE A 153 -9.94 -3.95 -5.85
CA ILE A 153 -10.07 -5.37 -5.50
C ILE A 153 -9.80 -6.24 -6.74
N SER A 154 -10.30 -5.86 -7.92
CA SER A 154 -10.00 -6.55 -9.18
C SER A 154 -8.48 -6.61 -9.43
N TYR A 155 -7.76 -5.49 -9.22
CA TYR A 155 -6.30 -5.47 -9.31
C TYR A 155 -5.61 -6.41 -8.33
N VAL A 156 -5.97 -6.34 -7.03
CA VAL A 156 -5.37 -7.19 -5.99
C VAL A 156 -5.56 -8.68 -6.30
N ARG A 157 -6.76 -9.05 -6.78
CA ARG A 157 -7.09 -10.43 -7.15
C ARG A 157 -6.33 -10.91 -8.38
N TRP A 158 -6.24 -10.06 -9.40
CA TRP A 158 -5.47 -10.36 -10.61
C TRP A 158 -3.99 -10.62 -10.29
N VAL A 159 -3.36 -9.77 -9.48
CA VAL A 159 -1.97 -10.00 -9.04
C VAL A 159 -1.83 -11.26 -8.17
N ALA A 160 -2.81 -11.52 -7.30
CA ALA A 160 -2.76 -12.62 -6.34
C ALA A 160 -2.83 -14.02 -6.98
N PHE A 161 -3.65 -14.19 -8.02
CA PHE A 161 -3.86 -15.51 -8.65
C PHE A 161 -4.36 -15.46 -10.10
N GLY A 162 -4.24 -14.32 -10.79
CA GLY A 162 -4.63 -14.17 -12.19
C GLY A 162 -6.14 -14.10 -12.41
N ASP A 163 -6.92 -13.64 -11.43
CA ASP A 163 -8.36 -13.49 -11.62
C ASP A 163 -8.67 -12.47 -12.70
N THR A 164 -9.35 -12.91 -13.75
CA THR A 164 -9.82 -12.04 -14.83
C THR A 164 -11.30 -11.70 -14.69
N LYS A 165 -11.97 -12.27 -13.69
CA LYS A 165 -13.38 -11.97 -13.41
C LYS A 165 -13.48 -10.54 -12.88
N GLY A 166 -14.44 -9.81 -13.42
CA GLY A 166 -14.79 -8.51 -12.89
C GLY A 166 -15.35 -8.62 -11.47
N VAL A 167 -15.15 -7.56 -10.69
CA VAL A 167 -15.73 -7.36 -9.37
C VAL A 167 -16.91 -6.41 -9.56
N SER A 168 -18.09 -6.78 -9.07
CA SER A 168 -19.26 -5.92 -9.20
C SER A 168 -19.26 -4.85 -8.11
N PRO A 169 -19.52 -3.57 -8.40
CA PRO A 169 -19.71 -2.57 -7.35
C PRO A 169 -20.88 -2.92 -6.41
N ASP A 170 -21.90 -3.64 -6.90
CA ASP A 170 -23.07 -4.00 -6.10
C ASP A 170 -22.75 -4.95 -4.94
N GLU A 171 -21.77 -5.84 -5.09
CA GLU A 171 -21.32 -6.71 -3.99
C GLU A 171 -20.49 -5.96 -2.93
N LEU A 172 -20.12 -4.70 -3.20
CA LEU A 172 -19.26 -3.89 -2.33
C LEU A 172 -20.00 -2.72 -1.66
N LYS A 173 -21.31 -2.60 -1.89
CA LYS A 173 -22.15 -1.63 -1.19
C LYS A 173 -22.05 -1.90 0.32
N GLN A 174 -21.71 -0.83 1.06
CA GLN A 174 -21.48 -0.85 2.50
C GLN A 174 -22.80 -0.71 3.26
#